data_AF-A0A178DTX7-F1
#
_entry.id   AF-A0A178DTX7-F1
#
_cell.length_a   1.000
_cell.length_b   1.000
_cell.length_c   1.000
_cell.angle_alpha   90.00
_cell.angle_beta   90.00
_cell.angle_gamma   90.00
#
_symmetry.space_group_name_H-M   'P 1'
#
loop_
_entity.id
_entity.type
_entity.pdbx_description
1 polymer ?
#
loop_
_entity_poly.entity_id
_entity_poly.type
_entity_poly.pdbx_seq_one_letter_code
_entity_poly.pdbx_strand_id
1 'polypeptide(L)'
;MASTNPANFANLPKDELREIAAKGGHASHGSAPDRNPDGTFTKGSELAKELGVQGGHVAQEHRKVEAEGRNPDGTFKEGSQLAHDLGVKGGHAAHQQ
;
A
#
# COMPACT_ATOMS: atom_id res chain seq x y z
N MET A 1 8.26 -21.41 16.23
CA MET A 1 9.61 -21.77 15.75
C MET A 1 10.22 -20.55 15.09
N ALA A 2 10.99 -19.75 15.85
CA ALA A 2 11.81 -18.66 15.30
C ALA A 2 13.18 -19.17 14.80
N SER A 3 13.39 -20.49 14.82
CA SER A 3 14.69 -21.14 14.81
C SER A 3 15.16 -21.67 13.45
N THR A 4 14.33 -21.67 12.42
CA THR A 4 14.69 -22.23 11.10
C THR A 4 15.34 -21.22 10.16
N ASN A 5 15.21 -19.92 10.44
CA ASN A 5 15.93 -18.85 9.76
C ASN A 5 16.77 -18.06 10.77
N PRO A 6 18.10 -18.30 10.84
CA PRO A 6 18.97 -17.60 11.79
C PRO A 6 19.01 -16.08 11.56
N ALA A 7 18.63 -15.60 10.37
CA ALA A 7 18.62 -14.18 10.01
C ALA A 7 17.24 -13.50 10.19
N ASN A 8 16.31 -14.08 10.96
CA ASN A 8 15.04 -13.41 11.23
C ASN A 8 15.16 -12.31 12.30
N PHE A 9 14.18 -11.40 12.33
CA PHE A 9 14.14 -10.31 13.32
C PHE A 9 14.07 -10.79 14.77
N ALA A 10 13.56 -11.99 15.03
CA ALA A 10 13.49 -12.56 16.38
C ALA A 10 14.85 -13.01 16.92
N ASN A 11 15.82 -13.27 16.03
CA ASN A 11 17.19 -13.68 16.36
C ASN A 11 18.19 -12.51 16.28
N LEU A 12 17.76 -11.31 15.87
CA LEU A 12 18.62 -10.12 15.82
C LEU A 12 18.80 -9.49 17.22
N PRO A 13 19.99 -8.96 17.54
CA PRO A 13 20.18 -8.18 18.75
C PRO A 13 19.34 -6.89 18.70
N LYS A 14 18.89 -6.44 19.88
CA LYS A 14 17.95 -5.32 20.00
C LYS A 14 18.48 -4.02 19.39
N ASP A 15 19.79 -3.80 19.44
CA ASP A 15 20.40 -2.59 18.91
C ASP A 15 20.42 -2.58 17.37
N GLU A 16 20.73 -3.71 16.73
CA GLU A 16 20.61 -3.85 15.27
C GLU A 16 19.16 -3.73 14.80
N LEU A 17 18.22 -4.33 15.53
CA LEU A 17 16.80 -4.24 15.20
C LEU A 17 16.28 -2.80 15.30
N ARG A 18 16.74 -2.06 16.32
CA ARG A 18 16.47 -0.63 16.47
C ARG A 18 17.06 0.17 15.32
N GLU A 19 18.29 -0.13 14.90
CA GLU A 19 18.94 0.56 13.78
C GLU A 19 18.21 0.30 12.46
N ILE A 20 17.76 -0.93 12.21
CA ILE A 20 16.99 -1.28 11.02
C ILE A 20 15.62 -0.59 11.01
N ALA A 21 14.92 -0.59 12.14
CA ALA A 21 13.67 0.14 12.29
C ALA A 21 13.86 1.65 12.10
N ALA A 22 14.94 2.20 12.65
CA ALA A 22 15.30 3.60 12.48
C ALA A 22 15.59 3.93 11.01
N LYS A 23 16.32 3.09 10.27
CA LYS A 23 16.58 3.28 8.83
C LYS A 23 15.28 3.41 8.03
N GLY A 24 14.28 2.57 8.31
CA GLY A 24 12.95 2.69 7.68
C GLY A 24 12.22 3.98 8.06
N GLY A 25 12.31 4.38 9.34
CA GLY A 25 11.74 5.63 9.83
C GLY A 25 12.37 6.87 9.19
N HIS A 26 13.71 6.93 9.09
CA HIS A 26 14.44 8.03 8.47
C HIS A 26 14.18 8.13 6.97
N ALA A 27 14.07 7.00 6.26
CA ALA A 27 13.68 7.00 4.84
C ALA A 27 12.30 7.60 4.61
N SER A 28 11.38 7.46 5.58
CA SER A 28 10.03 8.02 5.51
C SER A 28 9.94 9.48 5.97
N HIS A 29 10.90 9.94 6.78
CA HIS A 29 10.96 11.30 7.35
C HIS A 29 11.91 12.24 6.61
N GLY A 30 12.39 11.89 5.41
CA GLY A 30 13.24 12.78 4.63
C GLY A 30 12.58 14.16 4.49
N SER A 31 13.25 15.21 4.98
CA SER A 31 12.82 16.61 4.84
C SER A 31 12.77 16.98 3.35
N ALA A 32 11.68 16.62 2.70
CA ALA A 32 11.32 17.19 1.43
C ALA A 32 10.91 18.65 1.67
N PRO A 33 11.26 19.59 0.78
CA PRO A 33 10.93 21.01 0.93
C PRO A 33 9.42 21.26 1.08
N ASP A 34 8.59 20.30 0.65
CA ASP A 34 7.13 20.36 0.70
C ASP A 34 6.50 19.61 1.89
N ARG A 35 7.27 19.25 2.93
CA ARG A 35 6.80 18.51 4.12
C ARG A 35 7.01 19.30 5.40
N ASN A 36 5.99 19.30 6.26
CA ASN A 36 6.06 19.80 7.62
C ASN A 36 6.86 18.82 8.50
N PRO A 37 7.39 19.27 9.66
CA PRO A 37 8.09 18.39 10.62
C PRO A 37 7.26 17.22 11.16
N ASP A 38 5.93 17.30 11.08
CA ASP A 38 4.99 16.24 11.47
C ASP A 38 4.71 15.21 10.34
N GLY A 39 5.40 15.34 9.20
CA GLY A 39 5.25 14.46 8.04
C GLY A 39 4.10 14.81 7.10
N THR A 40 3.25 15.79 7.45
CA THR A 40 2.19 16.27 6.56
C THR A 40 2.76 17.15 5.44
N PHE A 41 1.96 17.40 4.39
CA PHE A 41 2.36 18.33 3.33
C PHE A 41 2.23 19.79 3.78
N THR A 42 3.15 20.65 3.33
CA THR A 42 3.01 22.09 3.52
C THR A 42 1.77 22.61 2.77
N LYS A 43 1.07 23.57 3.36
CA LYS A 43 -0.14 24.14 2.77
C LYS A 43 0.20 24.84 1.45
N GLY A 44 -0.44 24.40 0.37
CA GLY A 44 -0.21 24.96 -0.98
C GLY A 44 1.00 24.37 -1.71
N SER A 45 1.59 23.27 -1.21
CA SER A 45 2.62 22.56 -1.97
C SER A 45 2.08 22.05 -3.30
N GLU A 46 2.79 22.37 -4.38
CA GLU A 46 2.46 21.83 -5.72
C GLU A 46 2.65 20.31 -5.74
N LEU A 47 3.62 19.77 -4.97
CA LEU A 47 3.80 18.33 -4.81
C LEU A 47 2.55 17.64 -4.26
N ALA A 48 1.93 18.19 -3.21
CA ALA A 48 0.69 17.61 -2.66
C ALA A 48 -0.46 17.67 -3.66
N LYS A 49 -0.55 18.76 -4.42
CA LYS A 49 -1.57 18.94 -5.44
C LYS A 49 -1.40 17.97 -6.60
N GLU A 50 -0.19 17.80 -7.12
CA GLU A 50 0.14 16.84 -8.17
C GLU A 50 -0.15 15.40 -7.71
N LEU A 51 0.35 15.01 -6.54
CA LEU A 51 0.12 13.67 -5.99
C LEU A 51 -1.35 13.42 -5.65
N GLY A 52 -2.06 14.44 -5.18
CA GLY A 52 -3.50 14.40 -4.95
C GLY A 52 -4.29 14.17 -6.24
N VAL A 53 -3.89 14.86 -7.33
CA VAL A 53 -4.47 14.66 -8.66
C VAL A 53 -4.16 13.26 -9.18
N GLN A 54 -2.92 12.80 -9.07
CA GLN A 54 -2.52 11.45 -9.48
C GLN A 54 -3.28 10.37 -8.70
N GLY A 55 -3.37 10.50 -7.38
CA GLY A 55 -4.16 9.60 -6.53
C GLY A 55 -5.65 9.65 -6.88
N GLY A 56 -6.17 10.82 -7.20
CA GLY A 56 -7.54 11.02 -7.68
C GLY A 56 -7.81 10.32 -9.02
N HIS A 57 -6.89 10.40 -9.98
CA HIS A 57 -7.00 9.69 -11.26
C HIS A 57 -6.98 8.18 -11.08
N VAL A 58 -6.05 7.65 -10.28
CA VAL A 58 -6.00 6.21 -9.97
C VAL A 58 -7.31 5.78 -9.32
N ALA A 59 -7.81 6.51 -8.33
CA ALA A 59 -9.08 6.20 -7.68
C ALA A 59 -10.27 6.26 -8.65
N GLN A 60 -10.31 7.21 -9.57
CA GLN A 60 -11.32 7.32 -10.62
C GLN A 60 -11.27 6.14 -11.61
N GLU A 61 -10.09 5.76 -12.06
CA GLU A 61 -9.88 4.63 -12.97
C GLU A 61 -10.34 3.32 -12.33
N HIS A 62 -9.92 3.06 -11.09
CA HIS A 62 -10.38 1.89 -10.34
C HIS A 62 -11.89 1.94 -10.06
N ARG A 63 -12.46 3.13 -9.79
CA ARG A 63 -13.90 3.28 -9.56
C ARG A 63 -14.73 2.90 -10.78
N LYS A 64 -14.29 3.21 -12.01
CA LYS A 64 -14.99 2.81 -13.24
C LYS A 64 -15.04 1.29 -13.37
N VAL A 65 -13.89 0.64 -13.21
CA VAL A 65 -13.77 -0.82 -13.26
C VAL A 65 -14.60 -1.49 -12.16
N GLU A 66 -14.58 -0.94 -10.94
CA GLU A 66 -15.37 -1.46 -9.82
C GLU A 66 -16.87 -1.21 -9.98
N ALA A 67 -17.31 -0.07 -10.50
CA ALA A 67 -18.73 0.25 -10.68
C ALA A 67 -19.42 -0.68 -11.70
N GLU A 68 -18.67 -1.17 -12.68
CA GLU A 68 -19.17 -2.16 -13.64
C GLU A 68 -19.35 -3.53 -12.98
N GLY A 69 -18.48 -3.91 -12.05
CA GLY A 69 -18.49 -5.23 -11.40
C GLY A 69 -19.06 -5.31 -9.97
N ARG A 70 -19.43 -4.20 -9.33
CA ARG A 70 -19.96 -4.16 -7.95
C ARG A 70 -21.36 -3.55 -7.83
N ASN A 71 -22.13 -4.09 -6.91
CA ASN A 71 -23.42 -3.56 -6.48
C ASN A 71 -23.25 -2.29 -5.64
N PRO A 72 -24.32 -1.47 -5.47
CA PRO A 72 -24.29 -0.29 -4.61
C PRO A 72 -23.96 -0.58 -3.13
N ASP A 73 -24.20 -1.81 -2.67
CA ASP A 73 -23.87 -2.29 -1.32
C ASP A 73 -22.39 -2.73 -1.18
N GLY A 74 -21.60 -2.63 -2.25
CA GLY A 74 -20.18 -3.00 -2.28
C GLY A 74 -19.91 -4.48 -2.59
N THR A 75 -20.93 -5.33 -2.69
CA THR A 75 -20.77 -6.73 -3.10
C THR A 75 -20.48 -6.85 -4.60
N PHE A 76 -19.92 -7.97 -5.06
CA PHE A 76 -19.77 -8.20 -6.50
C PHE A 76 -21.12 -8.47 -7.16
N LYS A 77 -21.32 -7.92 -8.37
CA LYS A 77 -22.46 -8.31 -9.21
C LYS A 77 -22.32 -9.79 -9.59
N GLU A 78 -23.41 -10.53 -9.49
CA GLU A 78 -23.48 -11.93 -9.89
C GLU A 78 -23.09 -12.08 -11.36
N GLY A 79 -22.19 -13.03 -11.66
CA GLY A 79 -21.69 -13.25 -13.03
C GLY A 79 -20.76 -12.17 -13.59
N SER A 80 -20.32 -11.20 -12.78
CA SER A 80 -19.40 -10.17 -13.27
C SER A 80 -18.03 -10.75 -13.65
N GLN A 81 -17.52 -10.31 -14.80
CA GLN A 81 -16.16 -10.64 -15.26
C GLN A 81 -15.11 -10.19 -14.24
N LEU A 82 -15.34 -9.05 -13.59
CA LEU A 82 -14.47 -8.54 -12.51
C LEU A 82 -14.29 -9.56 -11.38
N ALA A 83 -15.38 -10.16 -10.89
CA ALA A 83 -15.30 -11.14 -9.81
C ALA A 83 -14.57 -12.42 -10.27
N HIS A 84 -14.81 -12.85 -11.51
CA HIS A 84 -14.14 -14.01 -12.08
C HIS A 84 -12.62 -13.79 -12.19
N ASP A 85 -12.19 -12.69 -12.82
CA ASP A 85 -10.77 -12.39 -13.04
C ASP A 85 -10.00 -12.19 -11.73
N LEU A 86 -10.61 -11.51 -10.76
CA LEU A 86 -10.03 -11.33 -9.43
C LEU A 86 -9.98 -12.65 -8.65
N GLY A 87 -11.02 -13.49 -8.76
CA GLY A 87 -11.03 -14.83 -8.17
C GLY A 87 -9.93 -15.73 -8.73
N VAL A 88 -9.73 -15.71 -10.05
CA VAL A 88 -8.64 -16.43 -10.73
C VAL A 88 -7.28 -15.93 -10.25
N LYS A 89 -7.05 -14.60 -10.24
CA LYS A 89 -5.80 -14.00 -9.72
C LYS A 89 -5.54 -14.37 -8.25
N GLY A 90 -6.58 -14.30 -7.41
CA GLY A 90 -6.50 -14.70 -6.01
C GLY A 90 -6.15 -16.18 -5.83
N GLY A 91 -6.76 -17.05 -6.63
CA GLY A 91 -6.46 -18.48 -6.64
C GLY A 91 -5.02 -18.79 -7.09
N HIS A 92 -4.51 -18.09 -8.11
CA HIS A 92 -3.12 -18.22 -8.54
C HIS A 92 -2.13 -17.74 -7.47
N ALA A 93 -2.45 -16.65 -6.77
CA ALA A 93 -1.63 -16.16 -5.66
C ALA A 93 -1.61 -17.12 -4.47
N ALA A 94 -2.68 -17.88 -4.24
CA ALA A 94 -2.74 -18.91 -3.21
C ALA A 94 -2.03 -20.21 -3.62
N HIS A 95 -1.98 -20.53 -4.91
CA HIS A 95 -1.31 -21.73 -5.43
C HIS A 95 0.22 -21.56 -5.54
N GLN A 96 0.74 -20.33 -5.62
CA GLN A 96 2.19 -20.08 -5.65
C GLN A 96 2.86 -20.05 -4.26
N GLN A 97 2.27 -20.69 -3.24
CA GLN A 97 2.86 -20.84 -1.90
C GLN A 97 3.28 -22.28 -1.62
#